data_AF-A0A088RUM3-F1
#
_entry.id   AF-A0A088RUM3-F1
#
_cell.length_a   1.000
_cell.length_b   1.000
_cell.length_c   1.000
_cell.angle_alpha   90.00
_cell.angle_beta   90.00
_cell.angle_gamma   90.00
#
_symmetry.space_group_name_H-M   'P 1'
#
loop_
_entity.id
_entity.type
_entity.pdbx_description
1 polymer ?
#
loop_
_entity_poly.entity_id
_entity_poly.type
_entity_poly.pdbx_seq_one_letter_code
_entity_poly.pdbx_strand_id
1 'polypeptide(L)'
;MRRTFRTASNAMGGGFPIHRDTTRKPRLVTEVGTWLYKKETMQSFNQWCRERQVRAYGNVKMTSTIHFARCLRVSKPILPGQAIITSPLSACFNFLTVAKEMYDCPSTAFPLQLNWMNYNERLPFMRSACTYEFAQAGWMTRIVSLEESAYTPYVQYLFEDTRGRDGISNGMGKEREEESGVLDHYLSEMATDACEDPEVFLENFFRGLACVHLRSQPIEAAAVEAFIPGTNFFKTKSSEMCVPTLVPLVDAVPQLEDGSHNTVLEYFPYSDVAALRVQCEELLIPFFDKSKEELIVTQRTHAAQGVSRRISVEHELMDPALLEGGGFFALRALEPLGVGDVLYLRRFPDVGVRAGERKMEAQVMEANRLLSRDDG
;
A
#
# COMPACT_ATOMS: atom_id res chain seq x y z
N MET A 1 -17.00 -51.28 -17.15
CA MET A 1 -16.75 -51.00 -18.58
C MET A 1 -17.30 -49.62 -18.88
N ARG A 2 -16.43 -48.58 -18.99
CA ARG A 2 -15.77 -48.09 -20.21
C ARG A 2 -16.70 -47.24 -21.11
N ARG A 3 -16.40 -45.92 -21.16
CA ARG A 3 -16.35 -44.98 -22.30
C ARG A 3 -17.65 -44.83 -23.14
N THR A 4 -18.14 -43.63 -23.43
CA THR A 4 -17.43 -42.63 -24.26
C THR A 4 -17.83 -41.17 -23.97
N PHE A 5 -16.78 -40.36 -23.83
CA PHE A 5 -16.72 -38.90 -23.91
C PHE A 5 -16.52 -38.43 -25.37
N ARG A 6 -16.66 -37.11 -25.59
CA ARG A 6 -16.19 -36.25 -26.72
C ARG A 6 -17.20 -36.09 -27.87
N THR A 7 -17.50 -34.90 -28.40
CA THR A 7 -16.73 -33.64 -28.51
C THR A 7 -17.64 -32.52 -29.03
N ALA A 8 -17.62 -31.32 -28.43
CA ALA A 8 -17.87 -30.04 -29.11
C ALA A 8 -17.57 -28.85 -28.17
N SER A 9 -16.32 -28.72 -27.74
CA SER A 9 -15.84 -27.49 -27.07
C SER A 9 -14.32 -27.37 -27.24
N ASN A 10 -13.88 -27.41 -28.50
CA ASN A 10 -12.54 -27.00 -28.91
C ASN A 10 -12.68 -25.96 -30.03
N ALA A 11 -12.98 -24.73 -29.62
CA ALA A 11 -12.69 -23.51 -30.35
C ALA A 11 -12.70 -22.40 -29.28
N MET A 12 -11.67 -21.55 -29.23
CA MET A 12 -11.33 -20.60 -28.15
C MET A 12 -10.38 -21.18 -27.08
N GLY A 13 -9.13 -21.46 -27.49
CA GLY A 13 -8.03 -21.79 -26.59
C GLY A 13 -7.38 -20.52 -26.04
N GLY A 14 -7.46 -20.34 -24.73
CA GLY A 14 -6.78 -19.25 -24.00
C GLY A 14 -7.36 -18.99 -22.61
N GLY A 15 -7.80 -20.02 -21.88
CA GLY A 15 -8.23 -19.87 -20.49
C GLY A 15 -7.03 -19.75 -19.56
N PHE A 16 -6.98 -18.71 -18.72
CA PHE A 16 -5.97 -18.54 -17.67
C PHE A 16 -5.93 -19.78 -16.75
N PRO A 17 -4.74 -20.25 -16.33
CA PRO A 17 -4.63 -21.45 -15.52
C PRO A 17 -5.20 -21.20 -14.11
N ILE A 18 -6.28 -21.91 -13.78
CA ILE A 18 -6.87 -21.92 -12.44
C ILE A 18 -5.90 -22.65 -11.51
N HIS A 19 -5.23 -21.91 -10.62
CA HIS A 19 -4.31 -22.48 -9.62
C HIS A 19 -5.11 -23.29 -8.59
N ARG A 20 -4.53 -24.42 -8.14
CA ARG A 20 -5.16 -25.46 -7.30
C ARG A 20 -5.66 -24.96 -5.91
N ASP A 21 -5.29 -23.74 -5.54
CA ASP A 21 -5.61 -23.11 -4.25
C ASP A 21 -6.96 -22.37 -4.20
N THR A 22 -7.63 -22.18 -5.34
CA THR A 22 -8.98 -21.56 -5.44
C THR A 22 -10.11 -22.42 -4.86
N THR A 23 -9.78 -23.59 -4.28
CA THR A 23 -10.77 -24.54 -3.73
C THR A 23 -10.93 -24.46 -2.20
N ARG A 24 -10.18 -23.59 -1.51
CA ARG A 24 -10.33 -23.39 -0.06
C ARG A 24 -11.38 -22.33 0.22
N LYS A 25 -12.33 -22.66 1.13
CA LYS A 25 -13.37 -21.71 1.58
C LYS A 25 -12.71 -20.41 2.11
N PRO A 26 -13.26 -19.24 1.76
CA PRO A 26 -12.72 -17.95 2.16
C PRO A 26 -12.66 -17.83 3.69
N ARG A 27 -11.47 -17.58 4.23
CA ARG A 27 -11.29 -17.12 5.61
C ARG A 27 -11.10 -15.61 5.55
N LEU A 28 -12.18 -14.86 5.75
CA LEU A 28 -12.10 -13.42 6.01
C LEU A 28 -11.34 -13.20 7.32
N VAL A 29 -10.05 -12.88 7.21
CA VAL A 29 -9.27 -12.33 8.31
C VAL A 29 -9.81 -10.91 8.51
N THR A 30 -10.72 -10.75 9.47
CA THR A 30 -11.21 -9.43 9.87
C THR A 30 -10.03 -8.61 10.36
N GLU A 31 -9.81 -7.45 9.75
CA GLU A 31 -8.75 -6.54 10.11
C GLU A 31 -9.17 -5.79 11.38
N VAL A 32 -8.61 -6.18 12.52
CA VAL A 32 -8.88 -5.58 13.83
C VAL A 32 -8.18 -4.20 13.86
N GLY A 33 -8.98 -3.13 13.96
CA GLY A 33 -8.48 -1.75 14.02
C GLY A 33 -9.60 -0.71 13.99
N THR A 34 -9.21 0.54 14.16
CA THR A 34 -10.09 1.72 14.15
C THR A 34 -9.55 2.73 13.15
N TRP A 35 -10.44 3.36 12.40
CA TRP A 35 -10.11 4.55 11.63
C TRP A 35 -10.33 5.77 12.53
N LEU A 36 -9.22 6.36 12.98
CA LEU A 36 -9.21 7.48 13.93
C LEU A 36 -9.78 8.78 13.34
N TYR A 37 -9.84 8.87 12.00
CA TYR A 37 -10.36 9.98 11.20
C TYR A 37 -10.18 11.37 11.81
N LYS A 38 -9.20 12.12 11.32
CA LYS A 38 -9.05 13.55 11.56
C LYS A 38 -9.34 14.31 10.28
N LYS A 39 -10.25 15.28 10.37
CA LYS A 39 -10.68 16.05 9.20
C LYS A 39 -9.51 16.80 8.57
N GLU A 40 -8.63 17.34 9.40
CA GLU A 40 -7.45 18.12 9.03
C GLU A 40 -6.44 17.25 8.27
N THR A 41 -6.12 16.07 8.80
CA THR A 41 -5.25 15.08 8.15
C THR A 41 -5.81 14.66 6.80
N MET A 42 -7.10 14.35 6.72
CA MET A 42 -7.74 13.99 5.45
C MET A 42 -7.74 15.15 4.44
N GLN A 43 -7.89 16.39 4.89
CA GLN A 43 -7.79 17.57 4.00
C GLN A 43 -6.37 17.74 3.46
N SER A 44 -5.37 17.65 4.33
CA SER A 44 -3.94 17.73 3.97
C SER A 44 -3.55 16.63 2.98
N PHE A 45 -3.93 15.38 3.26
CA PHE A 45 -3.68 14.25 2.38
C PHE A 45 -4.38 14.40 1.01
N ASN A 46 -5.63 14.86 0.98
CA ASN A 46 -6.33 15.11 -0.29
C ASN A 46 -5.68 16.22 -1.12
N GLN A 47 -5.14 17.26 -0.48
CA GLN A 47 -4.38 18.30 -1.16
C GLN A 47 -3.08 17.73 -1.74
N TRP A 48 -2.33 16.99 -0.93
CA TRP A 48 -1.09 16.32 -1.33
C TRP A 48 -1.32 15.36 -2.50
N CYS A 49 -2.42 14.59 -2.51
CA CYS A 49 -2.78 13.73 -3.63
C CYS A 49 -3.01 14.51 -4.93
N ARG A 50 -3.59 15.70 -4.87
CA ARG A 50 -3.79 16.54 -6.07
C ARG A 50 -2.46 17.06 -6.61
N GLU A 51 -1.59 17.53 -5.72
CA GLU A 51 -0.26 18.05 -6.07
C GLU A 51 0.62 16.95 -6.67
N ARG A 52 0.56 15.74 -6.12
CA ARG A 52 1.29 14.56 -6.62
C ARG A 52 0.55 13.78 -7.69
N GLN A 53 -0.60 14.27 -8.15
CA GLN A 53 -1.44 13.61 -9.16
C GLN A 53 -1.80 12.14 -8.85
N VAL A 54 -1.95 11.80 -7.57
CA VAL A 54 -2.62 10.56 -7.15
C VAL A 54 -4.12 10.72 -7.41
N ARG A 55 -4.65 9.91 -8.31
CA ARG A 55 -5.99 10.11 -8.89
C ARG A 55 -6.83 8.87 -8.72
N ALA A 56 -8.08 9.08 -8.30
CA ALA A 56 -9.09 8.03 -8.23
C ALA A 56 -10.30 8.30 -9.13
N TYR A 57 -10.29 9.36 -9.97
CA TYR A 57 -11.27 9.61 -11.03
C TYR A 57 -12.75 9.61 -10.62
N GLY A 58 -13.04 9.86 -9.33
CA GLY A 58 -14.38 9.67 -8.76
C GLY A 58 -14.87 8.21 -8.77
N ASN A 59 -13.99 7.25 -9.04
CA ASN A 59 -14.25 5.81 -9.07
C ASN A 59 -14.54 5.24 -7.69
N VAL A 60 -14.01 5.86 -6.61
CA VAL A 60 -14.06 5.29 -5.27
C VAL A 60 -14.49 6.30 -4.21
N LYS A 61 -15.01 5.76 -3.09
CA LYS A 61 -15.24 6.46 -1.82
C LYS A 61 -14.55 5.68 -0.71
N MET A 62 -13.88 6.41 0.17
CA MET A 62 -13.36 5.88 1.44
C MET A 62 -14.51 5.64 2.40
N THR A 63 -14.54 4.49 3.06
CA THR A 63 -15.54 4.13 4.09
C THR A 63 -14.93 3.18 5.11
N SER A 64 -15.65 2.92 6.20
CA SER A 64 -15.44 1.77 7.06
C SER A 64 -16.54 0.72 6.82
N THR A 65 -16.31 -0.51 7.27
CA THR A 65 -17.31 -1.59 7.31
C THR A 65 -17.18 -2.37 8.61
N ILE A 66 -18.10 -3.31 8.85
CA ILE A 66 -18.01 -4.23 9.99
C ILE A 66 -16.75 -5.12 9.97
N HIS A 67 -16.05 -5.21 8.83
CA HIS A 67 -14.88 -6.08 8.66
C HIS A 67 -13.57 -5.31 8.50
N PHE A 68 -13.63 -4.03 8.12
CA PHE A 68 -12.48 -3.23 7.74
C PHE A 68 -12.62 -1.82 8.33
N ALA A 69 -11.61 -1.42 9.10
CA ALA A 69 -11.52 -0.08 9.69
C ALA A 69 -11.57 1.01 8.61
N ARG A 70 -10.84 0.79 7.51
CA ARG A 70 -10.82 1.66 6.33
C ARG A 70 -10.79 0.79 5.07
N CYS A 71 -11.68 1.09 4.13
CA CYS A 71 -11.72 0.45 2.82
C CYS A 71 -12.25 1.38 1.72
N LEU A 72 -12.10 0.95 0.47
CA LEU A 72 -12.60 1.66 -0.70
C LEU A 72 -13.81 0.96 -1.30
N ARG A 73 -14.85 1.74 -1.58
CA ARG A 73 -16.03 1.30 -2.33
C ARG A 73 -16.15 1.99 -3.67
N VAL A 74 -16.55 1.22 -4.67
CA VAL A 74 -16.82 1.71 -6.02
C VAL A 74 -17.99 2.70 -6.01
N SER A 75 -17.83 3.82 -6.70
CA SER A 75 -18.80 4.93 -6.73
C SER A 75 -19.54 5.08 -8.06
N LYS A 76 -19.06 4.42 -9.11
CA LYS A 76 -19.69 4.32 -10.44
C LYS A 76 -19.29 2.98 -11.07
N PRO A 77 -20.01 2.45 -12.06
CA PRO A 77 -19.64 1.20 -12.72
C PRO A 77 -18.21 1.27 -13.31
N ILE A 78 -17.43 0.20 -13.13
CA ILE A 78 -16.05 0.08 -13.62
C ILE A 78 -15.95 -1.15 -14.53
N LEU A 79 -15.33 -0.98 -15.69
CA LEU A 79 -15.13 -2.05 -16.66
C LEU A 79 -13.87 -2.88 -16.33
N PRO A 80 -13.81 -4.16 -16.75
CA PRO A 80 -12.58 -4.94 -16.68
C PRO A 80 -11.41 -4.21 -17.34
N GLY A 81 -10.25 -4.23 -16.70
CA GLY A 81 -9.03 -3.57 -17.18
C GLY A 81 -8.98 -2.06 -16.96
N GLN A 82 -10.09 -1.40 -16.59
CA GLN A 82 -10.13 0.04 -16.34
C GLN A 82 -9.32 0.40 -15.07
N ALA A 83 -8.56 1.49 -15.13
CA ALA A 83 -7.89 2.04 -13.97
C ALA A 83 -8.89 2.65 -12.98
N ILE A 84 -8.79 2.20 -11.74
CA ILE A 84 -9.56 2.65 -10.58
C ILE A 84 -8.83 3.79 -9.89
N ILE A 85 -7.55 3.57 -9.59
CA ILE A 85 -6.63 4.53 -8.97
C ILE A 85 -5.35 4.51 -9.77
N THR A 86 -4.72 5.67 -9.92
CA THR A 86 -3.35 5.77 -10.42
C THR A 86 -2.51 6.62 -9.49
N SER A 87 -1.25 6.23 -9.31
CA SER A 87 -0.29 6.94 -8.46
C SER A 87 1.05 7.02 -9.17
N PRO A 88 1.63 8.21 -9.41
CA PRO A 88 3.00 8.32 -9.87
C PRO A 88 3.96 7.57 -8.94
N LEU A 89 5.02 6.99 -9.50
CA LEU A 89 6.03 6.26 -8.73
C LEU A 89 6.65 7.15 -7.65
N SER A 90 6.87 8.43 -7.98
CA SER A 90 7.37 9.48 -7.09
C SER A 90 6.47 9.80 -5.88
N ALA A 91 5.20 9.36 -5.90
CA ALA A 91 4.28 9.48 -4.77
C ALA A 91 4.25 8.23 -3.89
N CYS A 92 4.83 7.12 -4.34
CA CYS A 92 4.85 5.87 -3.58
C CYS A 92 5.98 5.89 -2.54
N PHE A 93 5.83 5.08 -1.50
CA PHE A 93 6.73 5.08 -0.34
C PHE A 93 7.18 3.66 0.02
N ASN A 94 8.49 3.44 0.09
CA ASN A 94 9.10 2.18 0.48
C ASN A 94 10.46 2.44 1.14
N PHE A 95 11.16 1.37 1.55
CA PHE A 95 12.45 1.51 2.21
C PHE A 95 13.54 2.11 1.31
N LEU A 96 13.43 2.06 -0.03
CA LEU A 96 14.39 2.72 -0.92
C LEU A 96 14.22 4.24 -0.86
N THR A 97 12.97 4.73 -0.80
CA THR A 97 12.67 6.13 -0.52
C THR A 97 13.26 6.56 0.83
N VAL A 98 13.08 5.74 1.87
CA VAL A 98 13.63 5.99 3.21
C VAL A 98 15.15 6.05 3.19
N ALA A 99 15.80 5.08 2.55
CA ALA A 99 17.26 5.02 2.46
C ALA A 99 17.84 6.25 1.76
N LYS A 100 17.14 6.77 0.75
CA LYS A 100 17.51 8.02 0.06
C LYS A 100 17.32 9.24 0.96
N GLU A 101 16.18 9.40 1.63
CA GLU A 101 15.95 10.53 2.55
C GLU A 101 16.97 10.55 3.70
N MET A 102 17.33 9.37 4.23
CA MET A 102 18.38 9.24 5.24
C MET A 102 19.76 9.65 4.71
N TYR A 103 20.12 9.23 3.49
CA TYR A 103 21.40 9.58 2.88
C TYR A 103 21.50 11.07 2.56
N ASP A 104 20.42 11.66 2.06
CA ASP A 104 20.35 13.07 1.68
C ASP A 104 20.24 14.02 2.89
N CYS A 105 20.13 13.49 4.12
CA CYS A 105 20.06 14.27 5.36
C CYS A 105 21.30 14.05 6.24
N PRO A 106 22.40 14.82 6.04
CA PRO A 106 23.70 14.56 6.68
C PRO A 106 23.72 14.74 8.20
N SER A 107 22.70 15.41 8.75
CA SER A 107 22.51 15.61 10.20
C SER A 107 21.80 14.44 10.88
N THR A 108 21.33 13.43 10.14
CA THR A 108 20.60 12.31 10.71
C THR A 108 21.54 11.25 11.23
N ALA A 109 21.44 10.97 12.53
CA ALA A 109 22.13 9.87 13.20
C ALA A 109 21.11 8.76 13.44
N PHE A 110 20.56 8.19 12.36
CA PHE A 110 19.58 7.11 12.53
C PHE A 110 20.20 5.99 13.38
N PRO A 111 19.58 5.56 14.49
CA PRO A 111 20.31 4.84 15.55
C PRO A 111 20.71 3.42 15.18
N LEU A 112 20.14 2.89 14.10
CA LEU A 112 20.46 1.57 13.59
C LEU A 112 21.57 1.69 12.54
N GLN A 113 22.64 0.90 12.67
CA GLN A 113 23.58 0.74 11.57
C GLN A 113 22.90 -0.06 10.45
N LEU A 114 22.41 0.65 9.44
CA LEU A 114 21.65 0.05 8.35
C LEU A 114 22.57 -0.62 7.33
N ASN A 115 22.55 -1.95 7.33
CA ASN A 115 23.16 -2.73 6.27
C ASN A 115 22.18 -2.90 5.10
N TRP A 116 22.06 -1.86 4.27
CA TRP A 116 21.19 -1.90 3.10
C TRP A 116 21.52 -3.02 2.11
N MET A 117 22.77 -3.53 2.10
CA MET A 117 23.13 -4.71 1.32
C MET A 117 22.35 -5.96 1.71
N ASN A 118 22.05 -6.10 3.00
CA ASN A 118 21.29 -7.20 3.58
C ASN A 118 19.99 -6.66 4.20
N TYR A 119 19.31 -5.76 3.50
CA TYR A 119 18.14 -5.06 4.04
C TYR A 119 17.02 -6.00 4.54
N ASN A 120 16.92 -7.21 3.97
CA ASN A 120 15.96 -8.25 4.32
C ASN A 120 16.45 -9.22 5.42
N GLU A 121 17.63 -8.99 5.99
CA GLU A 121 18.13 -9.77 7.12
C GLU A 121 17.30 -9.47 8.37
N ARG A 122 16.92 -10.55 9.07
CA ARG A 122 16.18 -10.46 10.34
C ARG A 122 17.06 -9.84 11.42
N LEU A 123 16.48 -8.98 12.23
CA LEU A 123 17.21 -8.32 13.30
C LEU A 123 17.56 -9.36 14.39
N PRO A 124 18.81 -9.44 14.85
CA PRO A 124 19.21 -10.41 15.88
C PRO A 124 18.41 -10.29 17.19
N PHE A 125 17.96 -9.07 17.51
CA PHE A 125 17.20 -8.72 18.71
C PHE A 125 15.67 -8.66 18.48
N MET A 126 15.21 -8.90 17.26
CA MET A 126 13.79 -8.89 16.87
C MET A 126 13.61 -9.70 15.58
N ARG A 127 13.54 -11.03 15.67
CA ARG A 127 13.50 -11.92 14.51
C ARG A 127 12.20 -11.83 13.73
N SER A 128 11.12 -11.29 14.30
CA SER A 128 9.89 -10.98 13.58
C SER A 128 10.02 -9.83 12.59
N ALA A 129 11.06 -8.99 12.70
CA ALA A 129 11.29 -7.83 11.83
C ALA A 129 12.63 -7.92 11.08
N CYS A 130 12.64 -7.45 9.83
CA CYS A 130 13.86 -7.24 9.05
C CYS A 130 14.40 -5.81 9.22
N THR A 131 15.66 -5.59 8.83
CA THR A 131 16.30 -4.27 8.82
C THR A 131 15.44 -3.21 8.11
N TYR A 132 14.92 -3.50 6.91
CA TYR A 132 14.13 -2.53 6.15
C TYR A 132 12.78 -2.20 6.82
N GLU A 133 12.12 -3.18 7.43
CA GLU A 133 10.81 -3.01 8.07
C GLU A 133 10.94 -2.08 9.28
N PHE A 134 11.97 -2.36 10.09
CA PHE A 134 12.30 -1.58 11.28
C PHE A 134 12.73 -0.16 10.92
N ALA A 135 13.60 -0.01 9.91
CA ALA A 135 14.06 1.30 9.44
C ALA A 135 12.90 2.13 8.85
N GLN A 136 12.07 1.52 7.99
CA GLN A 136 10.95 2.20 7.37
C GLN A 136 9.91 2.64 8.40
N ALA A 137 9.55 1.79 9.37
CA ALA A 137 8.61 2.14 10.43
C ALA A 137 9.13 3.27 11.33
N GLY A 138 10.40 3.19 11.76
CA GLY A 138 11.02 4.25 12.57
C GLY A 138 11.08 5.58 11.82
N TRP A 139 11.42 5.54 10.53
CA TRP A 139 11.47 6.75 9.70
C TRP A 139 10.08 7.35 9.45
N MET A 140 9.05 6.52 9.26
CA MET A 140 7.66 7.00 9.17
C MET A 140 7.26 7.77 10.44
N THR A 141 7.62 7.27 11.62
CA THR A 141 7.36 8.00 12.88
C THR A 141 8.08 9.34 12.90
N ARG A 142 9.37 9.36 12.54
CA ARG A 142 10.15 10.60 12.45
C ARG A 142 9.55 11.62 11.48
N ILE A 143 9.07 11.18 10.31
CA ILE A 143 8.36 12.04 9.35
C ILE A 143 7.15 12.71 10.00
N VAL A 144 6.37 11.97 10.78
CA VAL A 144 5.17 12.52 11.44
C VAL A 144 5.51 13.44 12.59
N SER A 145 6.57 13.16 13.35
CA SER A 145 6.97 13.97 14.50
C SER A 145 7.67 15.28 14.11
N LEU A 146 8.50 15.26 13.05
CA LEU A 146 9.26 16.44 12.62
C LEU A 146 8.64 17.20 11.44
N GLU A 147 7.73 16.56 10.70
CA GLU A 147 7.00 17.11 9.55
C GLU A 147 7.88 17.63 8.38
N GLU A 148 9.17 17.30 8.36
CA GLU A 148 10.14 17.82 7.39
C GLU A 148 10.13 17.13 6.01
N SER A 149 9.53 15.95 5.91
CA SER A 149 9.46 15.22 4.65
C SER A 149 8.27 15.68 3.79
N ALA A 150 8.46 15.66 2.48
CA ALA A 150 7.37 15.88 1.54
C ALA A 150 6.29 14.77 1.60
N TYR A 151 6.55 13.66 2.30
CA TYR A 151 5.59 12.58 2.55
C TYR A 151 4.76 12.76 3.83
N THR A 152 4.99 13.81 4.64
CA THR A 152 4.27 14.05 5.90
C THR A 152 2.75 13.87 5.79
N PRO A 153 2.03 14.49 4.80
CA PRO A 153 0.59 14.30 4.69
C PRO A 153 0.17 12.86 4.42
N TYR A 154 0.99 12.10 3.69
CA TYR A 154 0.72 10.70 3.39
C TYR A 154 0.93 9.80 4.61
N VAL A 155 2.04 9.98 5.34
CA VAL A 155 2.33 9.17 6.53
C VAL A 155 1.34 9.45 7.65
N GLN A 156 0.96 10.72 7.87
CA GLN A 156 -0.11 11.07 8.82
C GLN A 156 -1.44 10.41 8.44
N TYR A 157 -1.79 10.36 7.15
CA TYR A 157 -2.96 9.63 6.66
C TYR A 157 -2.87 8.13 6.91
N LEU A 158 -1.71 7.51 6.72
CA LEU A 158 -1.51 6.09 7.01
C LEU A 158 -1.73 5.78 8.50
N PHE A 159 -1.27 6.65 9.40
CA PHE A 159 -1.40 6.47 10.85
C PHE A 159 -2.80 6.71 11.41
N GLU A 160 -3.75 7.19 10.59
CA GLU A 160 -5.16 7.22 11.01
C GLU A 160 -5.80 5.83 11.08
N ASP A 161 -5.27 4.85 10.34
CA ASP A 161 -5.77 3.49 10.36
C ASP A 161 -4.89 2.67 11.31
N THR A 162 -5.49 2.12 12.37
CA THR A 162 -4.77 1.34 13.40
C THR A 162 -4.77 -0.16 13.14
N ARG A 163 -5.34 -0.60 12.01
CA ARG A 163 -5.36 -2.01 11.60
C ARG A 163 -4.00 -2.68 11.73
N GLY A 164 -3.95 -3.77 12.48
CA GLY A 164 -2.76 -4.60 12.70
C GLY A 164 -1.80 -4.11 13.78
N ARG A 165 -1.95 -2.88 14.27
CA ARG A 165 -1.08 -2.27 15.30
C ARG A 165 -1.01 -3.14 16.55
N ASP A 166 -2.15 -3.57 17.08
CA ASP A 166 -2.19 -4.39 18.31
C ASP A 166 -1.59 -5.78 18.10
N GLY A 167 -1.80 -6.38 16.93
CA GLY A 167 -1.23 -7.67 16.59
C GLY A 167 0.31 -7.62 16.58
N ILE A 168 0.87 -6.57 15.98
CA ILE A 168 2.30 -6.34 15.92
C ILE A 168 2.86 -6.03 17.30
N SER A 169 2.25 -5.11 18.04
CA SER A 169 2.67 -4.76 19.40
C SER A 169 2.71 -6.00 20.31
N ASN A 170 1.67 -6.84 20.26
CA ASN A 170 1.59 -8.07 21.05
C ASN A 170 2.61 -9.13 20.57
N GLY A 171 2.84 -9.23 19.26
CA GLY A 171 3.82 -10.15 18.68
C GLY A 171 5.24 -9.80 19.10
N MET A 172 5.63 -8.55 18.92
CA MET A 172 6.94 -8.04 19.35
C MET A 172 7.12 -8.12 20.87
N GLY A 173 6.06 -7.84 21.64
CA GLY A 173 6.08 -7.96 23.10
C GLY A 173 6.38 -9.38 23.59
N LYS A 174 5.95 -10.42 22.85
CA LYS A 174 6.26 -11.83 23.16
C LYS A 174 7.66 -12.26 22.76
N GLU A 175 8.23 -11.62 21.74
CA GLU A 175 9.57 -11.91 21.25
C GLU A 175 10.65 -11.17 22.04
N ARG A 176 10.30 -10.06 22.69
CA ARG A 176 11.21 -9.26 23.51
C ARG A 176 11.91 -10.13 24.55
N GLU A 177 13.17 -10.46 24.30
CA GLU A 177 14.04 -11.10 25.28
C GLU A 177 14.41 -10.05 26.36
N GLU A 178 13.75 -10.13 27.51
CA GLU A 178 13.88 -9.18 28.64
C GLU A 178 15.34 -8.97 29.10
N GLU A 179 16.23 -9.94 28.84
CA GLU A 179 17.62 -9.92 29.31
C GLU A 179 18.57 -9.04 28.49
N SER A 180 18.24 -8.68 27.24
CA SER A 180 19.19 -7.97 26.36
C SER A 180 19.10 -6.44 26.41
N GLY A 181 17.91 -5.86 26.65
CA GLY A 181 17.66 -4.40 26.62
C GLY A 181 17.96 -3.69 25.29
N VAL A 182 18.46 -4.40 24.28
CA VAL A 182 18.96 -3.85 23.01
C VAL A 182 17.83 -3.24 22.18
N LEU A 183 16.68 -3.90 22.14
CA LEU A 183 15.50 -3.40 21.43
C LEU A 183 15.05 -2.04 22.00
N ASP A 184 14.93 -1.96 23.33
CA ASP A 184 14.46 -0.75 24.00
C ASP A 184 15.44 0.40 23.82
N HIS A 185 16.74 0.10 23.83
CA HIS A 185 17.77 1.07 23.49
C HIS A 185 17.55 1.64 22.09
N TYR A 186 17.44 0.81 21.05
CA TYR A 186 17.23 1.30 19.68
C TYR A 186 15.93 2.09 19.53
N LEU A 187 14.82 1.64 20.13
CA LEU A 187 13.55 2.36 20.07
C LEU A 187 13.61 3.70 20.81
N SER A 188 14.31 3.76 21.94
CA SER A 188 14.54 5.01 22.70
C SER A 188 15.40 6.00 21.92
N GLU A 189 16.47 5.53 21.27
CA GLU A 189 17.30 6.39 20.42
C GLU A 189 16.50 6.90 19.20
N MET A 190 15.62 6.07 18.62
CA MET A 190 14.78 6.49 17.49
C MET A 190 13.73 7.52 17.93
N ALA A 191 13.13 7.35 19.10
CA ALA A 191 12.24 8.34 19.68
C ALA A 191 12.96 9.68 19.91
N THR A 192 14.21 9.62 20.38
CA THR A 192 15.06 10.80 20.59
C THR A 192 15.38 11.51 19.27
N ASP A 193 15.78 10.77 18.23
CA ASP A 193 16.03 11.32 16.88
C ASP A 193 14.75 11.92 16.26
N ALA A 194 13.59 11.30 16.53
CA ALA A 194 12.29 11.82 16.11
C ALA A 194 11.80 13.02 16.96
N CYS A 195 12.49 13.37 18.04
CA CYS A 195 12.05 14.37 19.02
C CYS A 195 10.63 14.10 19.55
N GLU A 196 10.31 12.81 19.77
CA GLU A 196 8.97 12.34 20.13
C GLU A 196 8.96 11.70 21.52
N ASP A 197 7.84 11.81 22.21
CA ASP A 197 7.64 11.07 23.46
C ASP A 197 7.73 9.55 23.18
N PRO A 198 8.47 8.76 23.98
CA PRO A 198 8.66 7.34 23.72
C PRO A 198 7.36 6.54 23.57
N GLU A 199 6.29 6.87 24.32
CA GLU A 199 5.02 6.15 24.22
C GLU A 199 4.31 6.46 22.90
N VAL A 200 4.32 7.74 22.50
CA VAL A 200 3.77 8.20 21.22
C VAL A 200 4.59 7.64 20.04
N PHE A 201 5.91 7.59 20.20
CA PHE A 201 6.79 7.00 19.21
C PHE A 201 6.46 5.52 18.99
N LEU A 202 6.34 4.73 20.07
CA LEU A 202 6.03 3.30 19.99
C LEU A 202 4.67 3.04 19.34
N GLU A 203 3.66 3.81 19.71
CA GLU A 203 2.33 3.79 19.09
C GLU A 203 2.42 3.93 17.56
N ASN A 204 3.13 4.96 17.10
CA ASN A 204 3.29 5.25 15.68
C ASN A 204 4.22 4.24 14.98
N PHE A 205 5.25 3.76 15.67
CA PHE A 205 6.16 2.74 15.16
C PHE A 205 5.41 1.43 14.85
N PHE A 206 4.55 0.95 15.77
CA PHE A 206 3.73 -0.23 15.52
C PHE A 206 2.70 -0.02 14.40
N ARG A 207 2.15 1.19 14.24
CA ARG A 207 1.31 1.54 13.08
C ARG A 207 2.12 1.52 11.79
N GLY A 208 3.37 1.99 11.82
CA GLY A 208 4.31 1.94 10.70
C GLY A 208 4.57 0.52 10.23
N LEU A 209 4.95 -0.37 11.15
CA LEU A 209 5.09 -1.79 10.84
C LEU A 209 3.78 -2.38 10.28
N ALA A 210 2.62 -2.02 10.85
CA ALA A 210 1.34 -2.50 10.34
C ALA A 210 1.05 -2.05 8.91
N CYS A 211 1.45 -0.82 8.54
CA CYS A 211 1.40 -0.37 7.16
C CYS A 211 2.26 -1.25 6.26
N VAL A 212 3.52 -1.48 6.65
CA VAL A 212 4.48 -2.27 5.87
C VAL A 212 3.95 -3.70 5.67
N HIS A 213 3.43 -4.36 6.70
CA HIS A 213 2.98 -5.76 6.60
C HIS A 213 1.61 -5.95 5.94
N LEU A 214 0.67 -5.02 6.16
CA LEU A 214 -0.74 -5.26 5.81
C LEU A 214 -1.25 -4.39 4.65
N ARG A 215 -0.46 -3.43 4.19
CA ARG A 215 -0.91 -2.41 3.22
C ARG A 215 0.02 -2.26 2.03
N SER A 216 1.29 -2.63 2.19
CA SER A 216 2.24 -2.60 1.09
C SER A 216 1.91 -3.67 0.05
N GLN A 217 2.39 -3.44 -1.18
CA GLN A 217 2.32 -4.38 -2.29
C GLN A 217 3.73 -4.64 -2.82
N PRO A 218 4.06 -5.88 -3.23
CA PRO A 218 5.26 -6.11 -4.00
C PRO A 218 5.15 -5.38 -5.35
N ILE A 219 6.28 -4.92 -5.87
CA ILE A 219 6.37 -4.20 -7.13
C ILE A 219 7.26 -4.96 -8.11
N GLU A 220 7.04 -4.72 -9.39
CA GLU A 220 7.78 -5.34 -10.49
C GLU A 220 9.23 -4.85 -10.52
N ALA A 221 10.14 -5.69 -11.02
CA ALA A 221 11.56 -5.36 -11.10
C ALA A 221 11.84 -4.05 -11.84
N ALA A 222 11.07 -3.75 -12.89
CA ALA A 222 11.17 -2.49 -13.63
C ALA A 222 10.83 -1.26 -12.77
N ALA A 223 9.87 -1.38 -11.84
CA ALA A 223 9.56 -0.32 -10.89
C ALA A 223 10.67 -0.19 -9.83
N VAL A 224 11.24 -1.31 -9.37
CA VAL A 224 12.39 -1.29 -8.46
C VAL A 224 13.57 -0.55 -9.10
N GLU A 225 13.86 -0.82 -10.38
CA GLU A 225 14.93 -0.13 -11.13
C GLU A 225 14.76 1.39 -11.16
N ALA A 226 13.52 1.88 -11.20
CA ALA A 226 13.23 3.31 -11.15
C ALA A 226 13.45 3.94 -9.75
N PHE A 227 13.40 3.15 -8.67
CA PHE A 227 13.72 3.63 -7.32
C PHE A 227 15.22 3.60 -6.99
N ILE A 228 16.01 2.79 -7.72
CA ILE A 228 17.43 2.57 -7.43
C ILE A 228 18.32 3.82 -7.68
N PRO A 229 18.09 4.70 -8.67
CA PRO A 229 18.95 5.86 -8.90
C PRO A 229 19.14 6.74 -7.64
N GLY A 230 20.40 6.93 -7.24
CA GLY A 230 20.75 7.59 -5.97
C GLY A 230 20.96 6.63 -4.79
N THR A 231 20.70 5.33 -4.96
CA THR A 231 20.90 4.27 -3.97
C THR A 231 22.00 3.29 -4.39
N ASN A 232 23.16 3.81 -4.81
CA ASN A 232 24.30 3.02 -5.29
C ASN A 232 24.93 2.06 -4.25
N PHE A 233 24.34 1.95 -3.07
CA PHE A 233 24.79 1.07 -1.99
C PHE A 233 24.15 -0.33 -2.03
N PHE A 234 23.18 -0.61 -2.90
CA PHE A 234 22.67 -1.97 -3.13
C PHE A 234 23.49 -2.69 -4.23
N LYS A 235 23.97 -3.92 -3.98
CA LYS A 235 24.57 -4.80 -5.01
C LYS A 235 23.62 -5.90 -5.48
N THR A 236 22.45 -6.05 -4.83
CA THR A 236 21.42 -7.01 -5.25
C THR A 236 20.76 -6.51 -6.53
N LYS A 237 20.50 -7.42 -7.48
CA LYS A 237 19.81 -7.06 -8.72
C LYS A 237 18.35 -6.70 -8.43
N SER A 238 17.80 -5.72 -9.14
CA SER A 238 16.38 -5.33 -9.07
C SER A 238 15.41 -6.52 -9.10
N SER A 239 15.66 -7.50 -9.96
CA SER A 239 14.87 -8.73 -10.12
C SER A 239 14.89 -9.66 -8.91
N GLU A 240 15.85 -9.49 -8.01
CA GLU A 240 16.04 -10.30 -6.79
C GLU A 240 15.62 -9.53 -5.54
N MET A 241 15.27 -8.24 -5.66
CA MET A 241 14.83 -7.40 -4.55
C MET A 241 13.33 -7.58 -4.30
N CYS A 242 12.98 -7.89 -3.06
CA CYS A 242 11.63 -7.67 -2.54
C CYS A 242 11.54 -6.23 -2.02
N VAL A 243 10.66 -5.42 -2.61
CA VAL A 243 10.44 -4.01 -2.21
C VAL A 243 8.96 -3.77 -1.90
N PRO A 244 8.50 -4.09 -0.69
CA PRO A 244 7.13 -3.82 -0.30
C PRO A 244 6.87 -2.31 -0.33
N THR A 245 5.90 -1.89 -1.15
CA THR A 245 5.65 -0.48 -1.46
C THR A 245 4.25 -0.06 -1.04
N LEU A 246 4.18 1.03 -0.29
CA LEU A 246 2.94 1.72 0.06
C LEU A 246 2.57 2.65 -1.09
N VAL A 247 1.40 2.39 -1.68
CA VAL A 247 0.86 3.16 -2.80
C VAL A 247 -0.33 3.97 -2.31
N PRO A 248 -0.28 5.32 -2.36
CA PRO A 248 -1.34 6.18 -1.84
C PRO A 248 -2.73 5.81 -2.37
N LEU A 249 -3.72 5.82 -1.47
CA LEU A 249 -5.11 5.36 -1.67
C LEU A 249 -5.26 3.84 -1.87
N VAL A 250 -4.33 3.21 -2.59
CA VAL A 250 -4.32 1.75 -2.77
C VAL A 250 -4.04 1.04 -1.44
N ASP A 251 -3.27 1.66 -0.53
CA ASP A 251 -3.04 1.16 0.84
C ASP A 251 -4.33 0.98 1.67
N ALA A 252 -5.43 1.62 1.26
CA ALA A 252 -6.74 1.45 1.88
C ALA A 252 -7.53 0.26 1.31
N VAL A 253 -7.05 -0.42 0.27
CA VAL A 253 -7.70 -1.60 -0.29
C VAL A 253 -7.36 -2.82 0.57
N PRO A 254 -8.34 -3.51 1.18
CA PRO A 254 -8.07 -4.73 1.95
C PRO A 254 -7.41 -5.82 1.09
N GLN A 255 -6.53 -6.60 1.71
CA GLN A 255 -5.80 -7.68 1.05
C GLN A 255 -6.37 -9.05 1.43
N LEU A 256 -6.69 -9.89 0.45
CA LEU A 256 -7.26 -11.22 0.64
C LEU A 256 -6.28 -12.33 0.25
N GLU A 257 -6.15 -13.35 1.11
CA GLU A 257 -5.26 -14.50 0.90
C GLU A 257 -5.88 -15.61 0.04
N ASP A 258 -7.21 -15.67 -0.02
CA ASP A 258 -7.97 -16.73 -0.69
C ASP A 258 -8.06 -16.56 -2.21
N GLY A 259 -7.42 -15.52 -2.76
CA GLY A 259 -7.41 -15.23 -4.18
C GLY A 259 -8.72 -14.62 -4.70
N SER A 260 -9.70 -14.28 -3.85
CA SER A 260 -10.96 -13.63 -4.25
C SER A 260 -10.85 -12.11 -4.46
N HIS A 261 -9.64 -11.61 -4.69
CA HIS A 261 -9.39 -10.24 -5.11
C HIS A 261 -10.04 -9.90 -6.45
N ASN A 262 -10.56 -8.68 -6.57
CA ASN A 262 -11.23 -8.16 -7.76
C ASN A 262 -10.45 -7.01 -8.42
N THR A 263 -9.28 -6.69 -7.88
CA THR A 263 -8.37 -5.67 -8.41
C THR A 263 -6.93 -6.16 -8.45
N VAL A 264 -6.12 -5.56 -9.34
CA VAL A 264 -4.69 -5.81 -9.47
C VAL A 264 -3.94 -4.48 -9.52
N LEU A 265 -2.77 -4.43 -8.90
CA LEU A 265 -1.85 -3.30 -9.00
C LEU A 265 -0.79 -3.64 -10.06
N GLU A 266 -0.61 -2.75 -11.04
CA GLU A 266 0.35 -2.93 -12.13
C GLU A 266 1.17 -1.66 -12.34
N TYR A 267 2.45 -1.81 -12.68
CA TYR A 267 3.34 -0.72 -13.02
C TYR A 267 3.37 -0.42 -14.53
N PHE A 268 3.31 0.87 -14.86
CA PHE A 268 3.37 1.40 -16.23
C PHE A 268 4.58 2.33 -16.36
N PRO A 269 5.65 1.92 -17.08
CA PRO A 269 6.84 2.74 -17.24
C PRO A 269 6.56 3.94 -18.15
N TYR A 270 7.11 5.09 -17.80
CA TYR A 270 7.05 6.29 -18.61
C TYR A 270 8.28 6.39 -19.50
N SER A 271 8.06 6.67 -20.78
CA SER A 271 9.13 6.89 -21.77
C SER A 271 8.95 8.24 -22.44
N ASP A 272 7.76 8.49 -22.98
CA ASP A 272 7.38 9.78 -23.53
C ASP A 272 5.87 10.02 -23.42
N VAL A 273 5.43 11.20 -23.82
CA VAL A 273 4.03 11.62 -23.81
C VAL A 273 3.16 10.77 -24.76
N ALA A 274 3.71 10.24 -25.86
CA ALA A 274 2.95 9.41 -26.78
C ALA A 274 2.65 8.03 -26.18
N ALA A 275 3.64 7.40 -25.55
CA ALA A 275 3.46 6.17 -24.79
C ALA A 275 2.46 6.35 -23.64
N LEU A 276 2.55 7.46 -22.91
CA LEU A 276 1.60 7.77 -21.84
C LEU A 276 0.15 7.87 -22.34
N ARG A 277 -0.08 8.48 -23.51
CA ARG A 277 -1.42 8.52 -24.13
C ARG A 277 -1.95 7.11 -24.41
N VAL A 278 -1.12 6.24 -25.02
CA VAL A 278 -1.50 4.85 -25.30
C VAL A 278 -1.83 4.10 -24.00
N GLN A 279 -1.04 4.29 -22.95
CA GLN A 279 -1.31 3.69 -21.64
C GLN A 279 -2.62 4.21 -21.02
N CYS A 280 -2.91 5.51 -21.13
CA CYS A 280 -4.18 6.06 -20.67
C CYS A 280 -5.38 5.50 -21.46
N GLU A 281 -5.24 5.31 -22.77
CA GLU A 281 -6.26 4.67 -23.62
C GLU A 281 -6.48 3.20 -23.23
N GLU A 282 -5.41 2.42 -23.03
CA GLU A 282 -5.47 1.03 -22.56
C GLU A 282 -6.19 0.91 -21.21
N LEU A 283 -5.91 1.85 -20.31
CA LEU A 283 -6.46 1.90 -18.96
C LEU A 283 -7.84 2.54 -18.88
N LEU A 284 -8.42 2.96 -20.01
CA LEU A 284 -9.71 3.65 -20.09
C LEU A 284 -9.75 4.88 -19.14
N ILE A 285 -8.63 5.60 -19.04
CA ILE A 285 -8.51 6.82 -18.25
C ILE A 285 -9.01 7.99 -19.10
N PRO A 286 -10.04 8.73 -18.67
CA PRO A 286 -10.46 9.93 -19.38
C PRO A 286 -9.42 11.04 -19.18
N PHE A 287 -8.84 11.52 -20.28
CA PHE A 287 -7.93 12.67 -20.29
C PHE A 287 -8.29 13.64 -21.42
N PHE A 288 -8.04 14.93 -21.19
CA PHE A 288 -8.18 15.95 -22.22
C PHE A 288 -6.82 16.39 -22.77
N ASP A 289 -6.74 16.60 -24.08
CA ASP A 289 -5.54 17.11 -24.74
C ASP A 289 -5.66 18.62 -24.94
N LYS A 290 -4.86 19.40 -24.20
CA LYS A 290 -4.77 20.86 -24.32
C LYS A 290 -4.51 21.34 -25.76
N SER A 291 -3.94 20.49 -26.61
CA SER A 291 -3.63 20.81 -28.01
C SER A 291 -4.80 20.61 -28.98
N LYS A 292 -5.93 20.02 -28.55
CA LYS A 292 -7.04 19.65 -29.45
C LYS A 292 -8.39 20.30 -29.11
N GLU A 293 -8.71 20.62 -27.85
CA GLU A 293 -10.03 21.18 -27.51
C GLU A 293 -9.99 22.16 -26.33
N GLU A 294 -10.90 23.16 -26.35
CA GLU A 294 -11.27 23.93 -25.16
C GLU A 294 -12.02 23.02 -24.16
N LEU A 295 -11.69 23.16 -22.88
CA LEU A 295 -12.30 22.42 -21.76
C LEU A 295 -13.84 22.45 -21.82
N ILE A 296 -14.50 21.31 -22.08
CA ILE A 296 -15.94 21.16 -21.86
C ILE A 296 -16.23 19.85 -21.11
N VAL A 297 -16.62 19.94 -19.84
CA VAL A 297 -17.95 19.57 -19.31
C VAL A 297 -17.88 19.32 -17.79
N THR A 298 -18.72 20.09 -17.11
CA THR A 298 -19.11 20.02 -15.69
C THR A 298 -20.02 18.82 -15.39
N GLN A 299 -19.68 18.00 -14.39
CA GLN A 299 -20.66 17.16 -13.70
C GLN A 299 -21.11 17.86 -12.41
N ARG A 300 -22.42 18.10 -12.28
CA ARG A 300 -23.06 18.56 -11.03
C ARG A 300 -23.47 17.33 -10.23
N THR A 301 -22.79 17.05 -9.13
CA THR A 301 -23.31 16.13 -8.10
C THR A 301 -24.11 16.93 -7.07
N HIS A 302 -25.39 16.59 -6.92
CA HIS A 302 -26.22 17.09 -5.83
C HIS A 302 -25.85 16.37 -4.54
N ALA A 303 -25.14 17.05 -3.63
CA ALA A 303 -25.02 16.60 -2.25
C ALA A 303 -26.30 16.95 -1.48
N ALA A 304 -26.68 16.12 -0.49
CA ALA A 304 -27.87 16.28 0.36
C ALA A 304 -27.94 17.58 1.19
N GLN A 305 -26.95 18.48 1.04
CA GLN A 305 -26.86 19.79 1.71
C GLN A 305 -26.79 20.97 0.73
N GLY A 306 -27.21 20.80 -0.54
CA GLY A 306 -27.33 21.92 -1.49
C GLY A 306 -26.01 22.52 -2.01
N VAL A 307 -24.85 21.98 -1.61
CA VAL A 307 -23.55 22.40 -2.15
C VAL A 307 -23.26 21.63 -3.43
N SER A 308 -23.37 22.30 -4.58
CA SER A 308 -22.87 21.78 -5.86
C SER A 308 -21.34 21.78 -5.84
N ARG A 309 -20.72 20.61 -5.65
CA ARG A 309 -19.28 20.44 -5.91
C ARG A 309 -19.07 20.16 -7.39
N ARG A 310 -18.23 20.98 -8.04
CA ARG A 310 -17.69 20.71 -9.38
C ARG A 310 -16.54 19.73 -9.23
N ILE A 311 -16.69 18.53 -9.76
CA ILE A 311 -15.58 17.57 -9.89
C ILE A 311 -15.27 17.52 -11.39
N SER A 312 -14.04 17.86 -11.76
CA SER A 312 -13.56 17.71 -13.13
C SER A 312 -13.47 16.21 -13.43
N VAL A 313 -14.16 15.76 -14.48
CA VAL A 313 -14.27 14.33 -14.86
C VAL A 313 -13.13 13.93 -15.81
N GLU A 314 -12.59 14.90 -16.54
CA GLU A 314 -11.43 14.77 -17.40
C GLU A 314 -10.21 15.32 -16.68
N HIS A 315 -9.17 14.51 -16.53
CA HIS A 315 -7.93 14.97 -15.93
C HIS A 315 -6.96 15.38 -17.03
N GLU A 316 -6.16 16.42 -16.78
CA GLU A 316 -4.98 16.65 -17.61
C GLU A 316 -4.16 15.37 -17.67
N LEU A 317 -3.52 15.07 -18.81
CA LEU A 317 -2.52 14.01 -18.86
C LEU A 317 -1.55 14.17 -17.67
N MET A 318 -1.09 13.06 -17.09
CA MET A 318 -0.15 13.16 -15.97
C MET A 318 1.07 13.99 -16.36
N ASP A 319 1.54 14.82 -15.44
CA ASP A 319 2.68 15.70 -15.66
C ASP A 319 3.94 14.83 -15.90
N PRO A 320 4.59 14.94 -17.08
CA PRO A 320 5.84 14.26 -17.37
C PRO A 320 6.88 14.39 -16.27
N ALA A 321 6.98 15.54 -15.60
CA ALA A 321 7.97 15.77 -14.55
C ALA A 321 7.76 14.87 -13.32
N LEU A 322 6.53 14.43 -13.06
CA LEU A 322 6.22 13.50 -11.96
C LEU A 322 6.48 12.03 -12.32
N LEU A 323 6.59 11.74 -13.62
CA LEU A 323 6.78 10.41 -14.18
C LEU A 323 8.23 10.15 -14.64
N GLU A 324 9.00 11.21 -14.85
CA GLU A 324 10.39 11.14 -15.31
C GLU A 324 11.25 10.29 -14.37
N GLY A 325 12.08 9.42 -14.94
CA GLY A 325 12.90 8.47 -14.18
C GLY A 325 12.16 7.22 -13.71
N GLY A 326 10.86 7.09 -13.98
CA GLY A 326 10.09 5.91 -13.63
C GLY A 326 8.80 5.76 -14.43
N GLY A 327 7.67 6.11 -13.81
CA GLY A 327 6.34 5.88 -14.36
C GLY A 327 5.25 6.03 -13.31
N PHE A 328 4.17 5.27 -13.45
CA PHE A 328 3.07 5.25 -12.48
C PHE A 328 2.54 3.85 -12.23
N PHE A 329 1.90 3.66 -11.08
CA PHE A 329 1.13 2.47 -10.78
C PHE A 329 -0.35 2.71 -11.08
N ALA A 330 -1.04 1.68 -11.56
CA ALA A 330 -2.49 1.66 -11.70
C ALA A 330 -3.09 0.49 -10.94
N LEU A 331 -4.06 0.76 -10.07
CA LEU A 331 -4.98 -0.24 -9.55
C LEU A 331 -6.08 -0.44 -10.59
N ARG A 332 -6.21 -1.64 -11.15
CA ARG A 332 -7.17 -1.97 -12.21
C ARG A 332 -8.22 -2.96 -11.73
N ALA A 333 -9.40 -2.90 -12.32
CA ALA A 333 -10.43 -3.92 -12.11
C ALA A 333 -10.11 -5.20 -12.90
N LEU A 334 -10.19 -6.36 -12.25
CA LEU A 334 -10.04 -7.67 -12.92
C LEU A 334 -11.34 -8.15 -13.55
N GLU A 335 -12.47 -7.69 -13.01
CA GLU A 335 -13.82 -8.04 -13.41
C GLU A 335 -14.72 -6.79 -13.38
N PRO A 336 -15.94 -6.82 -13.95
CA PRO A 336 -16.85 -5.68 -13.87
C PRO A 336 -17.22 -5.40 -12.40
N LEU A 337 -17.13 -4.14 -11.98
CA LEU A 337 -17.49 -3.71 -10.62
C LEU A 337 -18.71 -2.79 -10.62
N GLY A 338 -19.66 -3.08 -9.74
CA GLY A 338 -20.86 -2.30 -9.50
C GLY A 338 -20.69 -1.24 -8.42
N VAL A 339 -21.63 -0.29 -8.38
CA VAL A 339 -21.65 0.75 -7.34
C VAL A 339 -21.85 0.11 -5.97
N GLY A 340 -20.98 0.45 -5.03
CA GLY A 340 -21.01 -0.07 -3.66
C GLY A 340 -20.10 -1.28 -3.42
N ASP A 341 -19.55 -1.90 -4.48
CA ASP A 341 -18.62 -3.01 -4.35
C ASP A 341 -17.36 -2.58 -3.60
N VAL A 342 -16.88 -3.45 -2.71
CA VAL A 342 -15.62 -3.25 -1.98
C VAL A 342 -14.48 -3.73 -2.87
N LEU A 343 -13.41 -2.95 -2.92
CA LEU A 343 -12.19 -3.33 -3.62
C LEU A 343 -11.37 -4.29 -2.78
N TYR A 344 -10.73 -5.27 -3.43
CA TYR A 344 -9.86 -6.24 -2.79
C TYR A 344 -8.61 -6.48 -3.63
N LEU A 345 -7.46 -6.47 -2.97
CA LEU A 345 -6.17 -6.84 -3.53
C LEU A 345 -5.77 -8.24 -3.09
N ARG A 346 -4.86 -8.85 -3.85
CA ARG A 346 -4.25 -10.11 -3.43
C ARG A 346 -3.28 -9.83 -2.29
N ARG A 347 -3.40 -10.58 -1.19
CA ARG A 347 -2.34 -10.62 -0.18
C ARG A 347 -1.19 -11.48 -0.70
N PHE A 348 0.01 -10.90 -0.71
CA PHE A 348 1.19 -11.65 -1.09
C PHE A 348 1.78 -12.38 0.12
N PRO A 349 2.38 -13.57 -0.09
CA PRO A 349 3.05 -14.30 0.97
C PRO A 349 4.16 -13.41 1.59
N ASP A 350 4.14 -13.19 2.91
CA ASP A 350 5.29 -12.57 3.61
C ASP A 350 6.54 -13.41 3.31
N VAL A 351 7.47 -12.83 2.54
CA VAL A 351 8.68 -13.54 2.05
C VAL A 351 9.62 -13.89 3.20
N GLY A 352 9.47 -13.22 4.35
CA GLY A 352 10.24 -13.45 5.57
C GLY A 352 9.70 -14.55 6.50
N VAL A 353 8.53 -15.13 6.25
CA VAL A 353 7.90 -16.11 7.15
C VAL A 353 7.94 -17.49 6.50
N ARG A 354 8.76 -18.40 7.05
CA ARG A 354 8.75 -19.80 6.59
C ARG A 354 7.33 -20.33 6.80
N ALA A 355 6.82 -21.16 5.89
CA ALA A 355 5.42 -21.64 5.89
C ALA A 355 4.94 -22.28 7.22
N GLY A 356 5.85 -22.69 8.12
CA GLY A 356 5.55 -23.17 9.47
C GLY A 356 5.16 -22.07 10.49
N GLU A 357 5.62 -20.84 10.30
CA GLU A 357 5.40 -19.71 11.24
C GLU A 357 4.08 -18.98 10.99
N ARG A 358 3.54 -19.00 9.77
CA ARG A 358 2.19 -18.47 9.47
C ARG A 358 1.09 -19.18 10.26
N LYS A 359 1.31 -20.44 10.65
CA LYS A 359 0.39 -21.16 11.55
C LYS A 359 0.34 -20.51 12.94
N MET A 360 1.46 -20.01 13.45
CA MET A 360 1.50 -19.31 14.74
C MET A 360 0.82 -17.94 14.63
N GLU A 361 1.05 -17.15 13.59
CA GLU A 361 0.37 -15.85 13.43
C GLU A 361 -1.15 -15.98 13.30
N ALA A 362 -1.62 -16.96 12.52
CA ALA A 362 -3.06 -17.24 12.41
C ALA A 362 -3.66 -17.70 13.76
N GLN A 363 -2.92 -18.53 14.52
CA GLN A 363 -3.33 -18.97 15.87
C GLN A 363 -3.31 -17.82 16.89
N VAL A 364 -2.39 -16.87 16.78
CA VAL A 364 -2.28 -15.71 17.68
C VAL A 364 -3.40 -14.70 17.40
N MET A 365 -3.74 -14.44 16.13
CA MET A 365 -4.90 -13.62 15.77
C MET A 365 -6.23 -14.26 16.19
N GLU A 366 -6.36 -15.59 16.06
CA GLU A 366 -7.55 -16.33 16.49
C GLU A 366 -7.66 -16.38 18.03
N ALA A 367 -6.54 -16.47 18.75
CA ALA A 367 -6.50 -16.39 20.21
C ALA A 367 -6.89 -15.00 20.74
N ASN A 368 -6.42 -13.91 20.13
CA ASN A 368 -6.83 -12.55 20.50
C ASN A 368 -8.33 -12.33 20.27
N ARG A 369 -8.89 -12.93 19.21
CA ARG A 369 -10.34 -12.89 18.92
C ARG A 369 -11.16 -13.67 19.95
N LEU A 370 -10.64 -14.78 20.46
CA LEU A 370 -11.29 -15.56 21.52
C LEU A 370 -11.25 -14.83 22.87
N LEU A 371 -10.11 -14.23 23.22
CA LEU A 371 -9.97 -13.46 24.45
C LEU A 371 -10.87 -12.21 24.47
N SER A 372 -11.07 -11.56 23.32
CA SER A 372 -11.99 -10.40 23.21
C SER A 372 -13.48 -10.76 23.30
N ARG A 373 -13.84 -12.05 23.36
CA ARG A 373 -15.23 -12.53 23.48
C ARG A 373 -15.63 -12.94 24.89
N ASP A 374 -14.67 -13.08 25.80
CA ASP A 374 -14.92 -13.54 27.18
C ASP A 374 -15.13 -12.40 28.19
N ASP A 375 -15.13 -11.13 27.74
CA ASP A 375 -15.50 -9.95 28.55
C ASP A 375 -16.98 -9.52 28.34
N GLY A 376 -17.87 -10.47 28.07
CA GLY A 376 -19.32 -10.27 27.91
C GLY A 376 -20.14 -10.73 29.10
#